data_AF-A0A3P8BEX0-F1
#
_entry.id   AF-A0A3P8BEX0-F1
#
_cell.length_a   1.000
_cell.length_b   1.000
_cell.length_c   1.000
_cell.angle_alpha   90.00
_cell.angle_beta   90.00
_cell.angle_gamma   90.00
#
_symmetry.space_group_name_H-M   'P 1'
#
loop_
_entity.id
_entity.type
_entity.pdbx_description
1 polymer ?
#
loop_
_entity_poly.entity_id
_entity_poly.type
_entity_poly.pdbx_seq_one_letter_code
_entity_poly.pdbx_strand_id
1 'polypeptide(L)'
;MSLKGKHDNEGNTSTHERSPFITPFERLKSIRLKTCEEIKGDVTNALVQKTNINCNNDNHQKYYEFGRKSINNFARSLGNGMYITSNYYGTGEKVDEIYKATEDAFSQMKNVFTLNEIKPQQIVQFIVVLSQCLSPDVFSNFNEAYTGQLNRWLEEMEIDSNNLKTEYIDSYMPTRVCICVNSLSNETVHCSDEVLTISLSAIVYYGDINVFEWINSLRGLYVQSISHWAPANIGPYSQAIAVPITNIQLDDFSTCVTDYFTFYSGQIGLIPELEVIPSETGYFSDHFEALEVESWLSLRHCHRIMKYMAPSNIWMNLFLGICYAIDEVSLNQAQNCFHQAVCSQTLDTTDKCHCNQCIVWLVVSSLPKNATVEWQWITGPSSLSLVITSLNKVLNRESVIPSNTFMLFYRYDINGLNVQELSILLSDNYTGFMLPVVKFTDPSVTAVFVSVQSK
;
A
#
# COMPACT_ATOMS: atom_id res chain seq x y z
N MET A 1 -45.35 24.06 18.59
CA MET A 1 -44.88 24.98 19.64
C MET A 1 -43.93 25.99 19.00
N SER A 2 -44.04 27.27 19.34
CA SER A 2 -43.10 28.32 18.90
C SER A 2 -42.25 28.72 20.10
N LEU A 3 -40.92 28.71 19.95
CA LEU A 3 -40.04 29.47 20.84
C LEU A 3 -39.05 30.27 20.00
N LYS A 4 -39.17 31.60 20.10
CA LYS A 4 -38.25 32.57 19.51
C LYS A 4 -37.02 32.66 20.42
N GLY A 5 -35.83 32.57 19.83
CA GLY A 5 -34.63 33.19 20.38
C GLY A 5 -34.36 34.48 19.60
N LYS A 6 -34.54 35.64 20.22
CA LYS A 6 -33.97 36.91 19.73
C LYS A 6 -32.71 37.17 20.56
N HIS A 7 -31.59 37.41 19.89
CA HIS A 7 -30.53 38.28 20.38
C HIS A 7 -29.99 39.09 19.21
N ASP A 8 -29.46 40.26 19.53
CA ASP A 8 -29.54 41.42 18.65
C ASP A 8 -28.37 41.54 17.66
N ASN A 9 -28.69 41.95 16.43
CA ASN A 9 -27.69 42.30 15.42
C ASN A 9 -27.19 43.72 15.67
N GLU A 10 -26.09 43.86 16.41
CA GLU A 10 -25.21 45.02 16.24
C GLU A 10 -24.36 44.83 14.97
N GLY A 11 -24.23 45.91 14.20
CA GLY A 11 -23.81 45.83 12.80
C GLY A 11 -22.33 45.58 12.60
N ASN A 12 -21.93 44.33 12.35
CA ASN A 12 -20.69 44.01 11.65
C ASN A 12 -20.96 43.85 10.15
N THR A 13 -20.80 44.92 9.38
CA THR A 13 -20.74 44.88 7.92
C THR A 13 -19.38 44.37 7.43
N SER A 14 -18.99 43.16 7.86
CA SER A 14 -18.02 42.35 7.11
C SER A 14 -18.80 41.42 6.18
N THR A 15 -18.91 41.81 4.92
CA THR A 15 -19.27 40.87 3.86
C THR A 15 -18.15 39.85 3.74
N HIS A 16 -18.24 38.77 4.54
CA HIS A 16 -17.59 37.52 4.23
C HIS A 16 -18.22 37.00 2.93
N GLU A 17 -17.71 37.48 1.80
CA GLU A 17 -17.88 36.82 0.52
C GLU A 17 -17.50 35.35 0.76
N ARG A 18 -18.47 34.45 0.57
CA ARG A 18 -18.16 33.02 0.57
C ARG A 18 -17.08 32.82 -0.47
N SER A 19 -15.99 32.14 -0.09
CA SER A 19 -14.96 31.74 -1.03
C SER A 19 -15.64 31.11 -2.25
N PRO A 20 -15.27 31.52 -3.48
CA PRO A 20 -15.97 31.08 -4.68
C PRO A 20 -15.95 29.55 -4.75
N PHE A 21 -17.06 28.96 -5.22
CA PHE A 21 -17.16 27.51 -5.36
C PHE A 21 -16.19 27.04 -6.46
N ILE A 22 -15.01 26.59 -6.04
CA ILE A 22 -13.96 26.12 -6.95
C ILE A 22 -14.38 24.75 -7.51
N THR A 23 -14.57 24.69 -8.83
CA THR A 23 -14.89 23.45 -9.54
C THR A 23 -13.75 22.42 -9.45
N PRO A 24 -14.02 21.12 -9.67
CA PRO A 24 -12.96 20.09 -9.63
C PRO A 24 -11.79 20.43 -10.57
N PHE A 25 -12.08 20.81 -11.82
CA PHE A 25 -11.06 21.19 -12.79
C PHE A 25 -10.25 22.44 -12.39
N GLU A 26 -10.85 23.43 -11.74
CA GLU A 26 -10.11 24.59 -11.21
C GLU A 26 -9.19 24.23 -10.04
N ARG A 27 -9.48 23.15 -9.30
CA ARG A 27 -8.56 22.61 -8.29
C ARG A 27 -7.33 21.98 -8.94
N LEU A 28 -7.47 21.40 -10.13
CA LEU A 28 -6.38 20.80 -10.92
C LEU A 28 -5.44 21.83 -11.58
N LYS A 29 -5.90 23.06 -11.82
CA LYS A 29 -5.02 24.14 -12.32
C LYS A 29 -3.79 24.29 -11.42
N SER A 30 -2.58 24.19 -11.97
CA SER A 30 -1.32 24.20 -11.22
C SER A 30 -1.19 23.11 -10.15
N ILE A 31 -1.73 21.90 -10.39
CA ILE A 31 -1.70 20.76 -9.45
C ILE A 31 -0.28 20.45 -8.94
N ARG A 32 0.73 20.52 -9.82
CA ARG A 32 2.16 20.39 -9.46
C ARG A 32 2.56 21.33 -8.33
N LEU A 33 2.36 22.64 -8.54
CA LEU A 33 2.75 23.67 -7.58
C LEU A 33 2.01 23.47 -6.26
N LYS A 34 0.69 23.29 -6.31
CA LYS A 34 -0.17 23.05 -5.14
C LYS A 34 0.27 21.83 -4.34
N THR A 35 0.65 20.74 -5.01
CA THR A 35 1.09 19.49 -4.35
C THR A 35 2.45 19.65 -3.69
N CYS A 36 3.42 20.28 -4.38
CA CYS A 36 4.74 20.57 -3.80
C CYS A 36 4.65 21.54 -2.61
N GLU A 37 3.82 22.58 -2.70
CA GLU A 37 3.59 23.54 -1.60
C GLU A 37 2.89 22.89 -0.40
N GLU A 38 1.88 22.03 -0.64
CA GLU A 38 1.18 21.26 0.40
C GLU A 38 2.16 20.33 1.14
N ILE A 39 2.95 19.53 0.42
CA ILE A 39 3.96 18.64 1.01
C ILE A 39 5.03 19.44 1.78
N LYS A 40 5.61 20.48 1.16
CA LYS A 40 6.65 21.30 1.79
C LYS A 40 6.15 21.96 3.07
N GLY A 41 4.96 22.54 3.04
CA GLY A 41 4.34 23.18 4.21
C GLY A 41 4.13 22.18 5.34
N ASP A 42 3.59 21.01 5.04
CA ASP A 42 3.33 19.98 6.04
C ASP A 42 4.59 19.34 6.62
N VAL A 43 5.61 19.08 5.80
CA VAL A 43 6.94 18.62 6.27
C VAL A 43 7.59 19.67 7.17
N THR A 44 7.54 20.95 6.78
CA THR A 44 8.07 22.05 7.60
C THR A 44 7.34 22.13 8.95
N ASN A 45 6.01 22.03 8.95
CA ASN A 45 5.20 22.03 10.17
C ASN A 45 5.52 20.83 11.08
N ALA A 46 5.70 19.63 10.51
CA ALA A 46 6.08 18.42 11.26
C ALA A 46 7.46 18.57 11.92
N LEU A 47 8.44 19.14 11.21
CA LEU A 47 9.78 19.42 11.75
C LEU A 47 9.73 20.43 12.92
N VAL A 48 8.98 21.53 12.77
CA VAL A 48 8.79 22.53 13.83
C VAL A 48 8.12 21.92 15.07
N GLN A 49 7.14 21.04 14.88
CA GLN A 49 6.49 20.33 15.99
C GLN A 49 7.47 19.40 16.73
N LYS A 50 8.33 18.65 16.00
CA LYS A 50 9.37 17.81 16.63
C LYS A 50 10.34 18.61 17.48
N THR A 51 10.83 19.76 17.00
CA THR A 51 11.75 20.60 17.79
C THR A 51 11.16 21.13 19.11
N ASN A 52 9.84 21.16 19.25
CA ASN A 52 9.16 21.59 20.48
C ASN A 52 8.86 20.42 21.45
N ILE A 53 8.99 19.16 21.03
CA ILE A 53 8.69 17.97 21.84
C ILE A 53 9.97 17.15 22.00
N ASN A 54 10.93 17.70 22.75
CA ASN A 54 12.21 17.03 23.01
C ASN A 54 12.12 16.14 24.25
N CYS A 55 11.41 15.02 24.13
CA CYS A 55 11.36 13.97 25.15
C CYS A 55 12.35 12.85 24.81
N ASN A 56 13.51 12.81 25.50
CA ASN A 56 14.43 11.68 25.46
C ASN A 56 13.70 10.38 25.87
N ASN A 57 13.89 9.30 25.11
CA ASN A 57 13.73 7.91 25.58
C ASN A 57 14.41 6.91 24.62
N ASP A 58 15.75 6.84 24.69
CA ASP A 58 16.50 5.75 24.06
C ASP A 58 16.38 4.47 24.91
N ASN A 59 15.34 3.67 24.67
CA ASN A 59 15.21 2.33 25.25
C ASN A 59 15.43 1.25 24.17
N HIS A 60 16.70 0.89 23.95
CA HIS A 60 17.04 -0.32 23.19
C HIS A 60 16.70 -1.58 24.00
N GLN A 61 15.53 -2.17 23.73
CA GLN A 61 15.09 -3.40 24.38
C GLN A 61 15.32 -4.61 23.45
N LYS A 62 15.89 -5.69 24.00
CA LYS A 62 16.19 -6.91 23.23
C LYS A 62 14.93 -7.76 23.03
N TYR A 63 14.73 -8.21 21.79
CA TYR A 63 13.69 -9.17 21.44
C TYR A 63 13.98 -10.55 22.06
N TYR A 64 12.93 -11.24 22.50
CA TYR A 64 12.96 -12.64 22.91
C TYR A 64 11.99 -13.42 22.02
N GLU A 65 12.51 -14.25 21.12
CA GLU A 65 11.68 -15.22 20.38
C GLU A 65 11.29 -16.37 21.33
N PHE A 66 10.00 -16.47 21.67
CA PHE A 66 9.45 -17.66 22.32
C PHE A 66 8.95 -18.67 21.27
N GLY A 67 9.09 -19.96 21.59
CA GLY A 67 8.85 -21.05 20.65
C GLY A 67 7.37 -21.23 20.25
N ARG A 68 6.95 -20.57 19.17
CA ARG A 68 5.67 -20.81 18.46
C ARG A 68 5.83 -21.83 17.33
N LYS A 69 4.71 -22.34 16.82
CA LYS A 69 4.65 -23.00 15.50
C LYS A 69 5.18 -22.01 14.46
N SER A 70 6.24 -22.39 13.74
CA SER A 70 6.84 -21.50 12.75
C SER A 70 6.01 -21.44 11.48
N ILE A 71 5.45 -20.26 11.17
CA ILE A 71 4.73 -20.01 9.91
C ILE A 71 5.67 -19.79 8.71
N ASN A 72 6.99 -19.95 8.91
CA ASN A 72 8.04 -19.77 7.90
C ASN A 72 7.93 -20.69 6.67
N ASN A 73 7.04 -21.69 6.71
CA ASN A 73 6.74 -22.56 5.57
C ASN A 73 5.88 -21.87 4.50
N PHE A 74 5.07 -20.88 4.88
CA PHE A 74 4.14 -20.18 3.99
C PHE A 74 4.13 -18.66 4.16
N ALA A 75 4.93 -18.10 5.06
CA ALA A 75 5.04 -16.66 5.28
C ALA A 75 6.46 -16.26 5.68
N ARG A 76 6.80 -14.97 5.61
CA ARG A 76 8.10 -14.41 6.05
C ARG A 76 7.92 -13.17 6.89
N SER A 77 8.70 -13.06 7.96
CA SER A 77 8.68 -11.92 8.86
C SER A 77 9.16 -10.65 8.15
N LEU A 78 8.39 -9.57 8.34
CA LEU A 78 8.75 -8.19 8.03
C LEU A 78 9.28 -7.46 9.30
N GLY A 79 9.35 -8.16 10.44
CA GLY A 79 9.64 -7.60 11.76
C GLY A 79 8.38 -7.36 12.60
N ASN A 80 8.55 -7.27 13.93
CA ASN A 80 7.49 -6.92 14.90
C ASN A 80 6.20 -7.76 14.81
N GLY A 81 6.33 -9.04 14.52
CA GLY A 81 5.19 -9.93 14.33
C GLY A 81 4.42 -9.71 13.03
N MET A 82 4.82 -8.80 12.15
CA MET A 82 4.26 -8.70 10.79
C MET A 82 4.89 -9.75 9.89
N TYR A 83 4.09 -10.42 9.06
CA TYR A 83 4.54 -11.42 8.10
C TYR A 83 3.84 -11.23 6.75
N ILE A 84 4.54 -11.46 5.64
CA ILE A 84 3.94 -11.57 4.30
C ILE A 84 3.81 -13.03 3.89
N THR A 85 2.65 -13.43 3.38
CA THR A 85 2.37 -14.80 2.95
C THR A 85 2.91 -15.10 1.55
N SER A 86 3.06 -16.39 1.25
CA SER A 86 3.06 -16.92 -0.11
C SER A 86 1.77 -16.55 -0.84
N ASN A 87 1.78 -16.73 -2.16
CA ASN A 87 0.58 -16.66 -2.97
C ASN A 87 -0.36 -17.84 -2.75
N TYR A 88 -1.63 -17.53 -2.83
CA TYR A 88 -2.74 -18.46 -3.03
C TYR A 88 -3.34 -18.15 -4.39
N TYR A 89 -3.62 -19.19 -5.18
CA TYR A 89 -3.94 -19.03 -6.60
C TYR A 89 -5.32 -19.58 -6.92
N GLY A 90 -6.05 -18.91 -7.80
CA GLY A 90 -7.22 -19.50 -8.45
C GLY A 90 -7.15 -19.28 -9.95
N THR A 91 -7.76 -20.18 -10.70
CA THR A 91 -7.66 -20.21 -12.17
C THR A 91 -9.04 -20.39 -12.78
N GLY A 92 -9.27 -19.75 -13.92
CA GLY A 92 -10.47 -19.95 -14.74
C GLY A 92 -10.10 -20.05 -16.21
N GLU A 93 -10.93 -20.75 -16.99
CA GLU A 93 -10.76 -20.85 -18.45
C GLU A 93 -11.32 -19.59 -19.17
N LYS A 94 -12.04 -18.71 -18.45
CA LYS A 94 -12.73 -17.55 -19.01
C LYS A 94 -12.85 -16.38 -18.03
N VAL A 95 -13.17 -15.20 -18.56
CA VAL A 95 -13.42 -13.96 -17.82
C VAL A 95 -14.60 -14.06 -16.85
N ASP A 96 -15.67 -14.79 -17.21
CA ASP A 96 -16.83 -15.00 -16.32
C ASP A 96 -16.51 -15.91 -15.11
N GLU A 97 -15.36 -16.60 -15.13
CA GLU A 97 -14.88 -17.40 -14.01
C GLU A 97 -14.04 -16.61 -12.98
N ILE A 98 -13.89 -15.28 -13.13
CA ILE A 98 -13.23 -14.39 -12.14
C ILE A 98 -13.77 -14.61 -10.73
N TYR A 99 -15.08 -14.76 -10.59
CA TYR A 99 -15.71 -14.98 -9.30
C TYR A 99 -15.16 -16.24 -8.65
N LYS A 100 -15.25 -17.37 -9.35
CA LYS A 100 -14.81 -18.70 -8.90
C LYS A 100 -13.30 -18.76 -8.65
N ALA A 101 -12.48 -18.20 -9.54
CA ALA A 101 -11.04 -18.11 -9.34
C ALA A 101 -10.69 -17.29 -8.08
N THR A 102 -11.48 -16.27 -7.75
CA THR A 102 -11.33 -15.54 -6.48
C THR A 102 -11.70 -16.44 -5.29
N GLU A 103 -12.79 -17.22 -5.36
CA GLU A 103 -13.19 -18.17 -4.32
C GLU A 103 -12.12 -19.25 -4.08
N ASP A 104 -11.51 -19.79 -5.13
CA ASP A 104 -10.48 -20.82 -5.04
C ASP A 104 -9.20 -20.28 -4.34
N ALA A 105 -8.77 -19.07 -4.69
CA ALA A 105 -7.63 -18.41 -4.04
C ALA A 105 -7.91 -18.12 -2.54
N PHE A 106 -9.09 -17.61 -2.21
CA PHE A 106 -9.52 -17.41 -0.82
C PHE A 106 -9.64 -18.73 -0.05
N SER A 107 -10.15 -19.79 -0.68
CA SER A 107 -10.29 -21.11 -0.06
C SER A 107 -8.93 -21.73 0.30
N GLN A 108 -7.94 -21.60 -0.59
CA GLN A 108 -6.56 -22.02 -0.29
C GLN A 108 -5.96 -21.21 0.87
N MET A 109 -6.12 -19.88 0.88
CA MET A 109 -5.64 -19.03 1.98
C MET A 109 -6.30 -19.41 3.31
N LYS A 110 -7.64 -19.49 3.33
CA LYS A 110 -8.45 -19.82 4.50
C LYS A 110 -8.04 -21.17 5.10
N ASN A 111 -7.85 -22.20 4.26
CA ASN A 111 -7.37 -23.51 4.71
C ASN A 111 -6.01 -23.42 5.43
N VAL A 112 -5.03 -22.71 4.86
CA VAL A 112 -3.71 -22.53 5.50
C VAL A 112 -3.80 -21.71 6.79
N PHE A 113 -4.65 -20.68 6.82
CA PHE A 113 -4.82 -19.81 7.97
C PHE A 113 -5.50 -20.54 9.14
N THR A 114 -6.59 -21.26 8.88
CA THR A 114 -7.30 -22.08 9.88
C THR A 114 -6.38 -23.16 10.46
N LEU A 115 -5.56 -23.83 9.65
CA LEU A 115 -4.57 -24.82 10.12
C LEU A 115 -3.48 -24.24 11.03
N ASN A 116 -3.24 -22.92 10.95
CA ASN A 116 -2.22 -22.21 11.73
C ASN A 116 -2.83 -21.23 12.76
N GLU A 117 -4.14 -21.33 13.02
CA GLU A 117 -4.87 -20.54 14.02
C GLU A 117 -4.82 -19.01 13.74
N ILE A 118 -4.65 -18.61 12.47
CA ILE A 118 -4.64 -17.20 12.02
C ILE A 118 -6.06 -16.78 11.66
N LYS A 119 -6.55 -15.70 12.30
CA LYS A 119 -7.88 -15.13 12.05
C LYS A 119 -7.88 -14.12 10.90
N PRO A 120 -8.99 -13.94 10.17
CA PRO A 120 -9.09 -12.93 9.10
C PRO A 120 -8.85 -11.50 9.60
N GLN A 121 -9.23 -11.17 10.84
CA GLN A 121 -8.94 -9.87 11.47
C GLN A 121 -7.44 -9.60 11.69
N GLN A 122 -6.57 -10.60 11.55
CA GLN A 122 -5.11 -10.43 11.60
C GLN A 122 -4.51 -10.03 10.24
N ILE A 123 -5.31 -9.98 9.17
CA ILE A 123 -4.88 -9.52 7.85
C ILE A 123 -4.91 -7.98 7.84
N VAL A 124 -3.80 -7.36 7.43
CA VAL A 124 -3.62 -5.90 7.43
C VAL A 124 -3.57 -5.33 6.02
N GLN A 125 -3.02 -6.10 5.08
CA GLN A 125 -2.96 -5.72 3.67
C GLN A 125 -3.11 -6.96 2.78
N PHE A 126 -3.86 -6.83 1.70
CA PHE A 126 -3.84 -7.75 0.56
C PHE A 126 -3.07 -7.15 -0.61
N ILE A 127 -2.33 -8.00 -1.30
CA ILE A 127 -1.70 -7.69 -2.59
C ILE A 127 -2.29 -8.68 -3.60
N VAL A 128 -3.03 -8.14 -4.57
CA VAL A 128 -3.77 -8.92 -5.56
C VAL A 128 -3.15 -8.71 -6.95
N VAL A 129 -2.90 -9.81 -7.65
CA VAL A 129 -2.42 -9.81 -9.05
C VAL A 129 -3.37 -10.64 -9.89
N LEU A 130 -3.85 -10.08 -11.00
CA LEU A 130 -4.66 -10.78 -12.01
C LEU A 130 -3.85 -10.95 -13.30
N SER A 131 -4.12 -12.01 -14.07
CA SER A 131 -3.56 -12.19 -15.43
C SER A 131 -4.38 -11.52 -16.54
N GLN A 132 -5.54 -10.95 -16.20
CA GLN A 132 -6.44 -10.28 -17.13
C GLN A 132 -6.48 -8.77 -16.88
N CYS A 133 -6.57 -8.00 -17.96
CA CYS A 133 -6.68 -6.55 -17.94
C CYS A 133 -7.83 -6.10 -17.02
N LEU A 134 -7.56 -5.13 -16.14
CA LEU A 134 -8.48 -4.59 -15.13
C LEU A 134 -9.51 -3.63 -15.75
N SER A 135 -10.20 -4.09 -16.78
CA SER A 135 -11.37 -3.43 -17.34
C SER A 135 -12.44 -3.23 -16.25
N PRO A 136 -13.38 -2.28 -16.42
CA PRO A 136 -14.42 -2.01 -15.43
C PRO A 136 -15.20 -3.27 -15.01
N ASP A 137 -15.53 -4.14 -15.96
CA ASP A 137 -16.27 -5.38 -15.70
C ASP A 137 -15.43 -6.43 -14.96
N VAL A 138 -14.17 -6.65 -15.40
CA VAL A 138 -13.20 -7.55 -14.73
C VAL A 138 -12.99 -7.14 -13.29
N PHE A 139 -12.71 -5.85 -13.07
CA PHE A 139 -12.45 -5.29 -11.75
C PHE A 139 -13.71 -5.29 -10.87
N SER A 140 -14.89 -5.04 -11.43
CA SER A 140 -16.17 -5.11 -10.70
C SER A 140 -16.47 -6.54 -10.23
N ASN A 141 -16.38 -7.53 -11.12
CA ASN A 141 -16.61 -8.94 -10.80
C ASN A 141 -15.61 -9.45 -9.75
N PHE A 142 -14.33 -9.07 -9.88
CA PHE A 142 -13.31 -9.36 -8.87
C PHE A 142 -13.65 -8.71 -7.51
N ASN A 143 -14.04 -7.43 -7.49
CA ASN A 143 -14.39 -6.72 -6.27
C ASN A 143 -15.59 -7.36 -5.56
N GLU A 144 -16.62 -7.75 -6.29
CA GLU A 144 -17.81 -8.43 -5.74
C GLU A 144 -17.41 -9.77 -5.10
N ALA A 145 -16.63 -10.59 -5.80
CA ALA A 145 -16.16 -11.87 -5.31
C ALA A 145 -15.27 -11.72 -4.06
N TYR A 146 -14.25 -10.86 -4.13
CA TYR A 146 -13.34 -10.54 -3.02
C TYR A 146 -14.12 -10.09 -1.77
N THR A 147 -15.10 -9.19 -1.96
CA THR A 147 -15.99 -8.70 -0.90
C THR A 147 -16.77 -9.84 -0.25
N GLY A 148 -17.42 -10.66 -1.08
CA GLY A 148 -18.24 -11.78 -0.61
C GLY A 148 -17.42 -12.83 0.14
N GLN A 149 -16.21 -13.14 -0.31
CA GLN A 149 -15.32 -14.10 0.38
C GLN A 149 -14.84 -13.56 1.74
N LEU A 150 -14.36 -12.31 1.78
CA LEU A 150 -13.81 -11.73 3.00
C LEU A 150 -14.87 -11.50 4.08
N ASN A 151 -16.03 -10.92 3.72
CA ASN A 151 -17.12 -10.70 4.67
C ASN A 151 -17.60 -12.02 5.28
N ARG A 152 -17.83 -13.05 4.45
CA ARG A 152 -18.26 -14.37 4.93
C ARG A 152 -17.25 -14.99 5.89
N TRP A 153 -15.95 -14.84 5.62
CA TRP A 153 -14.90 -15.34 6.52
C TRP A 153 -14.85 -14.58 7.85
N LEU A 154 -15.12 -13.28 7.86
CA LEU A 154 -15.26 -12.49 9.09
C LEU A 154 -16.51 -12.92 9.89
N GLU A 155 -17.67 -13.03 9.23
CA GLU A 155 -18.96 -13.43 9.82
C GLU A 155 -18.91 -14.82 10.48
N GLU A 156 -18.30 -15.81 9.81
CA GLU A 156 -18.11 -17.16 10.36
C GLU A 156 -17.38 -17.14 11.73
N MET A 157 -16.40 -16.26 11.89
CA MET A 157 -15.61 -16.13 13.12
C MET A 157 -16.33 -15.37 14.24
N GLU A 158 -17.22 -14.43 13.89
CA GLU A 158 -18.08 -13.77 14.88
C GLU A 158 -19.10 -14.75 15.48
N ILE A 159 -19.68 -15.63 14.65
CA ILE A 159 -20.64 -16.65 15.08
C ILE A 159 -20.02 -17.62 16.10
N ASP A 160 -18.80 -18.12 15.83
CA ASP A 160 -18.08 -19.00 16.78
C ASP A 160 -17.76 -18.29 18.12
N SER A 161 -17.51 -16.97 18.08
CA SER A 161 -17.17 -16.19 19.28
C SER A 161 -18.34 -15.98 20.25
N ASN A 162 -19.59 -15.95 19.76
CA ASN A 162 -20.78 -15.63 20.56
C ASN A 162 -21.11 -16.63 21.69
N ASN A 163 -20.45 -17.78 21.74
CA ASN A 163 -20.52 -18.72 22.88
C ASN A 163 -19.64 -18.29 24.08
N LEU A 164 -18.80 -17.27 23.91
CA LEU A 164 -18.03 -16.60 24.94
C LEU A 164 -18.52 -15.14 25.04
N LYS A 165 -18.52 -14.57 26.25
CA LYS A 165 -18.78 -13.13 26.43
C LYS A 165 -17.57 -12.34 25.96
N THR A 166 -17.53 -11.98 24.68
CA THR A 166 -16.53 -11.05 24.12
C THR A 166 -17.17 -9.72 23.75
N GLU A 167 -16.45 -8.65 24.04
CA GLU A 167 -16.83 -7.28 23.69
C GLU A 167 -16.76 -7.07 22.17
N TYR A 168 -17.40 -6.02 21.68
CA TYR A 168 -17.47 -5.68 20.25
C TYR A 168 -16.06 -5.49 19.68
N ILE A 169 -15.73 -6.24 18.62
CA ILE A 169 -14.46 -6.13 17.90
C ILE A 169 -14.68 -5.18 16.73
N ASP A 170 -13.96 -4.05 16.71
CA ASP A 170 -13.94 -3.17 15.54
C ASP A 170 -13.22 -3.86 14.38
N SER A 171 -14.02 -4.41 13.45
CA SER A 171 -13.51 -5.16 12.29
C SER A 171 -13.11 -4.20 11.16
N TYR A 172 -11.82 -3.90 11.07
CA TYR A 172 -11.25 -3.14 9.95
C TYR A 172 -11.09 -4.03 8.71
N MET A 173 -11.63 -3.59 7.57
CA MET A 173 -11.36 -4.24 6.28
C MET A 173 -9.91 -3.99 5.87
N PRO A 174 -9.11 -5.03 5.56
CA PRO A 174 -7.69 -4.86 5.26
C PRO A 174 -7.45 -3.85 4.13
N THR A 175 -6.27 -3.21 4.16
CA THR A 175 -5.83 -2.40 3.00
C THR A 175 -5.59 -3.30 1.79
N ARG A 176 -5.62 -2.75 0.57
CA ARG A 176 -5.49 -3.54 -0.65
C ARG A 176 -4.81 -2.77 -1.78
N VAL A 177 -4.00 -3.46 -2.56
CA VAL A 177 -3.56 -3.06 -3.91
C VAL A 177 -3.99 -4.14 -4.91
N CYS A 178 -4.35 -3.76 -6.14
CA CYS A 178 -4.83 -4.70 -7.16
C CYS A 178 -4.29 -4.31 -8.54
N ILE A 179 -3.47 -5.18 -9.14
CA ILE A 179 -2.79 -4.93 -10.43
C ILE A 179 -3.02 -6.07 -11.42
N CYS A 180 -2.83 -5.81 -12.71
CA CYS A 180 -2.69 -6.85 -13.73
C CYS A 180 -1.24 -7.01 -14.18
N VAL A 181 -0.79 -8.25 -14.32
CA VAL A 181 0.47 -8.62 -14.97
C VAL A 181 0.18 -9.74 -15.96
N ASN A 182 0.58 -9.58 -17.22
CA ASN A 182 0.35 -10.57 -18.27
C ASN A 182 1.04 -11.90 -17.92
N SER A 183 0.36 -13.00 -18.24
CA SER A 183 1.00 -14.32 -18.28
C SER A 183 1.67 -14.51 -19.64
N LEU A 184 2.94 -14.88 -19.65
CA LEU A 184 3.74 -14.99 -20.87
C LEU A 184 4.35 -16.38 -21.06
N SER A 185 3.87 -17.05 -22.09
CA SER A 185 4.67 -17.98 -22.91
C SER A 185 5.54 -17.14 -23.88
N ASN A 186 6.78 -17.56 -24.14
CA ASN A 186 7.84 -16.75 -24.79
C ASN A 186 7.64 -16.38 -26.27
N GLU A 187 6.40 -16.34 -26.77
CA GLU A 187 6.06 -15.94 -28.12
C GLU A 187 5.17 -14.68 -28.08
N THR A 188 5.27 -13.81 -29.09
CA THR A 188 4.53 -12.55 -29.15
C THR A 188 3.03 -12.80 -29.30
N VAL A 189 2.35 -13.00 -28.18
CA VAL A 189 0.92 -13.25 -28.07
C VAL A 189 0.34 -12.16 -27.16
N HIS A 190 -0.53 -11.32 -27.73
CA HIS A 190 -1.42 -10.44 -26.97
C HIS A 190 -2.16 -11.25 -25.90
N CYS A 191 -2.45 -10.66 -24.73
CA CYS A 191 -3.18 -11.26 -23.59
C CYS A 191 -3.94 -12.53 -23.98
N SER A 192 -3.39 -13.71 -23.67
CA SER A 192 -4.05 -14.96 -24.06
C SER A 192 -5.33 -15.11 -23.24
N ASP A 193 -6.49 -14.89 -23.88
CA ASP A 193 -7.82 -14.96 -23.26
C ASP A 193 -8.16 -16.36 -22.66
N GLU A 194 -7.29 -17.35 -22.86
CA GLU A 194 -7.52 -18.77 -22.57
C GLU A 194 -7.37 -19.17 -21.09
N VAL A 195 -6.60 -18.44 -20.27
CA VAL A 195 -6.45 -18.76 -18.84
C VAL A 195 -6.39 -17.50 -17.97
N LEU A 196 -7.47 -17.26 -17.23
CA LEU A 196 -7.46 -16.38 -16.07
C LEU A 196 -6.65 -17.03 -14.95
N THR A 197 -5.80 -16.24 -14.29
CA THR A 197 -5.26 -16.55 -12.96
C THR A 197 -5.41 -15.35 -12.05
N ILE A 198 -5.81 -15.61 -10.81
CA ILE A 198 -5.84 -14.65 -9.71
C ILE A 198 -4.86 -15.13 -8.65
N SER A 199 -4.05 -14.20 -8.14
CA SER A 199 -3.08 -14.42 -7.08
C SER A 199 -3.36 -13.50 -5.92
N LEU A 200 -3.56 -14.09 -4.76
CA LEU A 200 -3.81 -13.41 -3.51
C LEU A 200 -2.64 -13.66 -2.55
N SER A 201 -2.02 -12.58 -2.06
CA SER A 201 -1.10 -12.64 -0.92
C SER A 201 -1.51 -11.62 0.14
N ALA A 202 -1.15 -11.91 1.39
CA ALA A 202 -1.55 -11.12 2.54
C ALA A 202 -0.34 -10.71 3.38
N ILE A 203 -0.40 -9.52 3.98
CA ILE A 203 0.42 -9.13 5.12
C ILE A 203 -0.45 -9.33 6.37
N VAL A 204 0.04 -10.14 7.30
CA VAL A 204 -0.66 -10.57 8.51
C VAL A 204 0.13 -10.26 9.77
N TYR A 205 -0.57 -10.05 10.88
CA TYR A 205 0.05 -10.02 12.21
C TYR A 205 0.01 -11.40 12.87
N TYR A 206 1.18 -11.87 13.28
CA TYR A 206 1.42 -13.11 14.01
C TYR A 206 2.47 -12.89 15.11
N GLY A 207 2.28 -11.84 15.93
CA GLY A 207 3.13 -11.51 17.08
C GLY A 207 2.57 -11.98 18.42
N ASP A 208 3.31 -11.68 19.50
CA ASP A 208 3.05 -12.23 20.84
C ASP A 208 1.96 -11.51 21.64
N ILE A 209 1.49 -10.35 21.17
CA ILE A 209 0.38 -9.60 21.79
C ILE A 209 -0.91 -10.43 21.65
N ASN A 210 -1.81 -10.32 22.63
CA ASN A 210 -3.14 -10.92 22.55
C ASN A 210 -3.87 -10.38 21.30
N VAL A 211 -4.34 -11.27 20.43
CA VAL A 211 -4.96 -10.88 19.15
C VAL A 211 -6.14 -9.93 19.33
N PHE A 212 -6.94 -10.07 20.39
CA PHE A 212 -8.07 -9.17 20.66
C PHE A 212 -7.61 -7.76 21.06
N GLU A 213 -6.64 -7.68 21.97
CA GLU A 213 -6.00 -6.44 22.41
C GLU A 213 -5.30 -5.73 21.24
N TRP A 214 -4.63 -6.50 20.38
CA TRP A 214 -4.00 -6.02 19.17
C TRP A 214 -5.01 -5.48 18.15
N ILE A 215 -6.12 -6.17 17.86
CA ILE A 215 -7.17 -5.66 16.95
C ILE A 215 -7.75 -4.33 17.47
N ASN A 216 -8.08 -4.26 18.76
CA ASN A 216 -8.66 -3.05 19.36
C ASN A 216 -7.65 -1.87 19.46
N SER A 217 -6.36 -2.13 19.24
CA SER A 217 -5.31 -1.11 19.17
C SER A 217 -5.03 -0.59 17.74
N LEU A 218 -5.66 -1.20 16.72
CA LEU A 218 -5.56 -0.76 15.33
C LEU A 218 -6.27 0.58 15.11
N ARG A 219 -5.76 1.36 14.16
CA ARG A 219 -6.43 2.57 13.66
C ARG A 219 -6.65 2.45 12.16
N GLY A 220 -7.89 2.31 11.73
CA GLY A 220 -8.24 2.33 10.31
C GLY A 220 -8.69 3.72 9.84
N LEU A 221 -8.47 4.01 8.57
CA LEU A 221 -9.04 5.15 7.85
C LEU A 221 -9.88 4.64 6.68
N TYR A 222 -11.10 5.16 6.55
CA TYR A 222 -12.03 4.85 5.47
C TYR A 222 -12.75 6.12 5.02
N VAL A 223 -12.74 6.40 3.72
CA VAL A 223 -13.34 7.60 3.12
C VAL A 223 -14.73 7.23 2.60
N GLN A 224 -15.74 7.53 3.40
CA GLN A 224 -17.12 7.08 3.20
C GLN A 224 -17.86 7.78 2.05
N SER A 225 -17.38 8.93 1.56
CA SER A 225 -18.12 9.74 0.59
C SER A 225 -17.20 10.60 -0.28
N ILE A 226 -17.75 10.98 -1.44
CA ILE A 226 -17.15 11.90 -2.40
C ILE A 226 -16.72 13.18 -1.69
N SER A 227 -15.45 13.55 -1.85
CA SER A 227 -14.83 14.68 -1.18
C SER A 227 -13.92 15.47 -2.13
N HIS A 228 -13.37 16.60 -1.69
CA HIS A 228 -12.29 17.31 -2.40
C HIS A 228 -10.89 17.00 -1.81
N TRP A 229 -10.83 16.07 -0.86
CA TRP A 229 -9.66 15.76 -0.06
C TRP A 229 -8.96 14.50 -0.57
N ALA A 230 -9.66 13.37 -0.60
CA ALA A 230 -9.18 12.10 -1.14
C ALA A 230 -10.35 11.36 -1.83
N PRO A 231 -10.08 10.43 -2.78
CA PRO A 231 -11.10 9.58 -3.39
C PRO A 231 -11.83 8.76 -2.33
N ALA A 232 -13.11 8.51 -2.56
CA ALA A 232 -13.91 7.59 -1.77
C ALA A 232 -13.43 6.14 -1.97
N ASN A 233 -13.71 5.29 -0.99
CA ASN A 233 -13.40 3.86 -1.10
C ASN A 233 -14.34 3.21 -2.12
N ILE A 234 -13.77 2.70 -3.22
CA ILE A 234 -14.53 2.04 -4.31
C ILE A 234 -14.81 0.55 -4.03
N GLY A 235 -14.62 0.10 -2.79
CA GLY A 235 -14.84 -1.26 -2.32
C GLY A 235 -14.51 -1.40 -0.82
N PRO A 236 -14.79 -2.55 -0.20
CA PRO A 236 -14.56 -2.78 1.23
C PRO A 236 -13.08 -3.10 1.50
N TYR A 237 -12.30 -2.04 1.59
CA TYR A 237 -10.92 -2.01 2.05
C TYR A 237 -10.73 -0.71 2.83
N SER A 238 -9.89 -0.65 3.86
CA SER A 238 -9.49 0.63 4.47
C SER A 238 -8.50 1.38 3.57
N GLN A 239 -8.56 2.71 3.49
CA GLN A 239 -7.51 3.49 2.81
C GLN A 239 -6.15 3.32 3.49
N ALA A 240 -6.16 3.24 4.82
CA ALA A 240 -4.98 2.92 5.62
C ALA A 240 -5.35 2.14 6.88
N ILE A 241 -4.43 1.32 7.37
CA ILE A 241 -4.48 0.69 8.71
C ILE A 241 -3.13 0.91 9.39
N ALA A 242 -3.15 1.53 10.57
CA ALA A 242 -2.01 1.63 11.45
C ALA A 242 -2.04 0.51 12.51
N VAL A 243 -0.96 -0.26 12.55
CA VAL A 243 -0.66 -1.37 13.44
C VAL A 243 0.41 -0.93 14.46
N PRO A 244 0.19 -1.05 15.77
CA PRO A 244 1.18 -0.61 16.74
C PRO A 244 2.37 -1.58 16.81
N ILE A 245 3.52 -1.01 17.19
CA ILE A 245 4.75 -1.71 17.49
C ILE A 245 4.95 -1.61 19.01
N THR A 246 5.11 -2.75 19.68
CA THR A 246 5.28 -2.95 21.16
C THR A 246 5.81 -1.74 21.94
N ASN A 247 5.24 -1.31 23.07
CA ASN A 247 4.46 -2.06 24.08
C ASN A 247 3.00 -1.61 24.21
N ILE A 248 2.11 -2.54 24.61
CA ILE A 248 0.84 -2.18 25.24
C ILE A 248 0.99 -2.37 26.76
N GLN A 249 0.69 -1.33 27.52
CA GLN A 249 0.30 -1.43 28.93
C GLN A 249 -0.97 -0.60 29.11
N LEU A 250 -2.09 -1.29 29.29
CA LEU A 250 -3.38 -0.72 29.65
C LEU A 250 -3.48 -0.63 31.17
N ASP A 251 -2.85 0.40 31.75
CA ASP A 251 -3.11 0.87 33.11
C ASP A 251 -3.49 2.37 33.05
N ASP A 252 -4.46 2.77 33.88
CA ASP A 252 -5.37 3.93 33.72
C ASP A 252 -4.76 5.34 33.48
N PHE A 253 -3.44 5.53 33.56
CA PHE A 253 -2.82 6.87 33.53
C PHE A 253 -1.49 7.03 32.75
N SER A 254 -1.06 6.07 31.92
CA SER A 254 0.18 6.26 31.12
C SER A 254 0.22 5.54 29.76
N THR A 255 -0.44 6.11 28.75
CA THR A 255 -0.36 5.62 27.36
C THR A 255 0.91 6.11 26.64
N CYS A 256 1.81 5.20 26.28
CA CYS A 256 2.89 5.47 25.32
C CYS A 256 3.03 4.36 24.25
N VAL A 257 2.00 4.18 23.43
CA VAL A 257 2.21 3.58 22.10
C VAL A 257 2.97 4.63 21.27
N THR A 258 4.30 4.47 21.16
CA THR A 258 5.15 5.48 20.52
C THR A 258 5.10 5.41 19.00
N ASP A 259 4.94 4.21 18.43
CA ASP A 259 5.14 3.98 17.01
C ASP A 259 4.16 2.98 16.39
N TYR A 260 3.86 3.21 15.11
CA TYR A 260 2.97 2.38 14.29
C TYR A 260 3.64 2.05 12.94
N PHE A 261 3.42 0.84 12.44
CA PHE A 261 3.46 0.56 11.00
C PHE A 261 2.10 0.93 10.40
N THR A 262 2.06 1.82 9.41
CA THR A 262 0.84 2.13 8.67
C THR A 262 0.95 1.59 7.26
N PHE A 263 0.00 0.73 6.90
CA PHE A 263 -0.18 0.19 5.56
C PHE A 263 -1.21 1.05 4.84
N TYR A 264 -1.01 1.31 3.55
CA TYR A 264 -1.89 2.13 2.73
C TYR A 264 -2.35 1.33 1.51
N SER A 265 -3.64 1.43 1.19
CA SER A 265 -4.21 0.88 -0.05
C SER A 265 -3.68 1.61 -1.27
N GLY A 266 -3.74 0.92 -2.41
CA GLY A 266 -3.32 1.47 -3.70
C GLY A 266 -4.04 2.78 -4.06
N GLN A 267 -3.26 3.78 -4.47
CA GLN A 267 -3.75 5.12 -4.81
C GLN A 267 -3.53 5.41 -6.29
N ILE A 268 -4.63 5.49 -7.04
CA ILE A 268 -4.69 5.93 -8.44
C ILE A 268 -5.10 7.41 -8.53
N GLY A 269 -4.79 8.07 -9.66
CA GLY A 269 -4.91 9.53 -9.80
C GLY A 269 -6.32 10.06 -10.07
N LEU A 270 -7.33 9.55 -9.39
CA LEU A 270 -8.73 9.98 -9.54
C LEU A 270 -8.93 11.45 -9.15
N ILE A 271 -9.87 12.11 -9.81
CA ILE A 271 -10.42 13.41 -9.37
C ILE A 271 -11.44 13.12 -8.27
N PRO A 272 -11.16 13.46 -6.98
CA PRO A 272 -11.99 13.00 -5.85
C PRO A 272 -13.46 13.39 -5.91
N GLU A 273 -13.78 14.55 -6.48
CA GLU A 273 -15.16 15.03 -6.60
C GLU A 273 -15.97 14.33 -7.71
N LEU A 274 -15.29 13.61 -8.62
CA LEU A 274 -15.89 13.00 -9.81
C LEU A 274 -15.71 11.47 -9.88
N GLU A 275 -14.76 10.91 -9.13
CA GLU A 275 -14.40 9.48 -9.12
C GLU A 275 -14.00 8.92 -10.49
N VAL A 276 -13.45 9.76 -11.37
CA VAL A 276 -12.92 9.41 -12.71
C VAL A 276 -11.45 9.79 -12.87
N ILE A 277 -10.76 9.12 -13.81
CA ILE A 277 -9.38 9.43 -14.18
C ILE A 277 -9.36 10.69 -15.07
N PRO A 278 -8.34 11.57 -14.98
CA PRO A 278 -8.21 12.77 -15.81
C PRO A 278 -8.42 12.54 -17.32
N SER A 279 -7.88 11.45 -17.87
CA SER A 279 -7.99 11.09 -19.29
C SER A 279 -9.42 10.82 -19.76
N GLU A 280 -10.30 10.32 -18.87
CA GLU A 280 -11.70 10.01 -19.18
C GLU A 280 -12.61 11.24 -19.20
N THR A 281 -12.14 12.40 -18.70
CA THR A 281 -12.97 13.60 -18.54
C THR A 281 -13.27 14.37 -19.82
N GLY A 282 -12.46 14.19 -20.86
CA GLY A 282 -12.47 15.03 -22.06
C GLY A 282 -12.09 16.50 -21.82
N TYR A 283 -11.62 16.86 -20.61
CA TYR A 283 -11.22 18.22 -20.26
C TYR A 283 -9.83 18.59 -20.79
N PHE A 284 -8.92 17.62 -20.80
CA PHE A 284 -7.53 17.78 -21.24
C PHE A 284 -7.43 17.52 -22.75
N SER A 285 -6.83 18.45 -23.49
CA SER A 285 -6.68 18.28 -24.96
C SER A 285 -5.48 17.43 -25.36
N ASP A 286 -4.56 17.16 -24.42
CA ASP A 286 -3.40 16.31 -24.61
C ASP A 286 -3.41 15.15 -23.61
N HIS A 287 -3.06 13.95 -24.08
CA HIS A 287 -2.93 12.75 -23.25
C HIS A 287 -1.78 12.90 -22.24
N PHE A 288 -0.68 13.56 -22.61
CA PHE A 288 0.44 13.81 -21.69
C PHE A 288 0.05 14.77 -20.55
N GLU A 289 -0.83 15.74 -20.80
CA GLU A 289 -1.36 16.63 -19.76
C GLU A 289 -2.24 15.84 -18.77
N ALA A 290 -3.12 14.97 -19.28
CA ALA A 290 -3.93 14.08 -18.44
C ALA A 290 -3.06 13.14 -17.58
N LEU A 291 -2.02 12.54 -18.16
CA LEU A 291 -1.04 11.69 -17.48
C LEU A 291 -0.26 12.46 -16.39
N GLU A 292 0.20 13.68 -16.68
CA GLU A 292 0.86 14.53 -15.66
C GLU A 292 -0.11 14.79 -14.49
N VAL A 293 -1.35 15.19 -14.78
CA VAL A 293 -2.35 15.48 -13.74
C VAL A 293 -2.69 14.23 -12.92
N GLU A 294 -2.84 13.06 -13.54
CA GLU A 294 -3.08 11.79 -12.85
C GLU A 294 -1.90 11.43 -11.92
N SER A 295 -0.67 11.56 -12.41
CA SER A 295 0.56 11.31 -11.63
C SER A 295 0.71 12.24 -10.43
N TRP A 296 0.29 13.50 -10.56
CA TRP A 296 0.26 14.45 -9.44
C TRP A 296 -0.89 14.16 -8.46
N LEU A 297 -2.06 13.74 -8.95
CA LEU A 297 -3.21 13.41 -8.11
C LEU A 297 -2.94 12.18 -7.25
N SER A 298 -2.45 11.08 -7.84
CA SER A 298 -2.16 9.84 -7.11
C SER A 298 -1.20 10.12 -5.94
N LEU A 299 -0.08 10.79 -6.20
CA LEU A 299 0.89 11.18 -5.18
C LEU A 299 0.31 12.13 -4.11
N ARG A 300 -0.57 13.06 -4.49
CA ARG A 300 -1.23 13.97 -3.55
C ARG A 300 -2.21 13.24 -2.62
N HIS A 301 -2.93 12.24 -3.13
CA HIS A 301 -3.80 11.39 -2.31
C HIS A 301 -2.98 10.62 -1.27
N CYS A 302 -1.84 10.06 -1.70
CA CYS A 302 -0.87 9.41 -0.80
C CYS A 302 -0.43 10.35 0.33
N HIS A 303 0.04 11.57 -0.02
CA HIS A 303 0.44 12.59 0.97
C HIS A 303 -0.67 12.88 1.98
N ARG A 304 -1.91 13.06 1.49
CA ARG A 304 -3.06 13.45 2.33
C ARG A 304 -3.48 12.35 3.29
N ILE A 305 -3.49 11.10 2.84
CA ILE A 305 -3.80 9.93 3.66
C ILE A 305 -2.67 9.71 4.69
N MET A 306 -1.40 9.83 4.29
CA MET A 306 -0.26 9.80 5.23
C MET A 306 -0.33 10.91 6.27
N LYS A 307 -0.66 12.15 5.87
CA LYS A 307 -0.83 13.30 6.77
C LYS A 307 -1.90 13.06 7.81
N TYR A 308 -3.01 12.41 7.45
CA TYR A 308 -4.06 12.09 8.40
C TYR A 308 -3.60 11.02 9.41
N MET A 309 -2.93 9.97 8.93
CA MET A 309 -2.50 8.84 9.77
C MET A 309 -1.30 9.18 10.67
N ALA A 310 -0.36 10.00 10.19
CA ALA A 310 0.92 10.28 10.86
C ALA A 310 1.41 11.73 10.62
N PRO A 311 0.66 12.76 11.06
CA PRO A 311 0.92 14.17 10.73
C PRO A 311 2.30 14.69 11.17
N SER A 312 2.88 14.11 12.21
CA SER A 312 4.19 14.53 12.75
C SER A 312 5.39 13.83 12.08
N ASN A 313 5.15 12.86 11.20
CA ASN A 313 6.19 11.97 10.63
C ASN A 313 6.08 11.78 9.09
N ILE A 314 5.32 12.66 8.42
CA ILE A 314 5.01 12.56 6.99
C ILE A 314 6.29 12.51 6.16
N TRP A 315 6.38 11.55 5.24
CA TRP A 315 7.54 11.21 4.39
C TRP A 315 8.81 10.75 5.13
N MET A 316 9.11 11.27 6.32
CA MET A 316 10.28 10.89 7.13
C MET A 316 10.24 9.43 7.62
N ASN A 317 9.05 8.87 7.77
CA ASN A 317 8.81 7.48 8.19
C ASN A 317 8.44 6.56 7.02
N LEU A 318 8.80 6.91 5.79
CA LEU A 318 8.58 6.05 4.62
C LEU A 318 9.44 4.79 4.70
N PHE A 319 8.80 3.64 4.94
CA PHE A 319 9.46 2.33 5.04
C PHE A 319 9.58 1.64 3.69
N LEU A 320 8.49 1.63 2.91
CA LEU A 320 8.44 1.10 1.55
C LEU A 320 7.38 1.84 0.73
N GLY A 321 7.71 2.26 -0.47
CA GLY A 321 6.75 2.65 -1.51
C GLY A 321 6.89 1.72 -2.71
N ILE A 322 5.78 1.41 -3.36
CA ILE A 322 5.76 0.71 -4.65
C ILE A 322 4.92 1.52 -5.62
N CYS A 323 5.53 1.94 -6.72
CA CYS A 323 4.88 2.60 -7.84
C CYS A 323 4.69 1.58 -8.95
N TYR A 324 3.44 1.36 -9.33
CA TYR A 324 3.04 0.57 -10.49
C TYR A 324 2.64 1.55 -11.59
N ALA A 325 3.13 1.34 -12.81
CA ALA A 325 2.78 2.15 -13.98
C ALA A 325 2.56 1.27 -15.20
N ILE A 326 1.73 1.70 -16.17
CA ILE A 326 1.39 0.85 -17.33
C ILE A 326 2.47 0.81 -18.42
N ASP A 327 3.37 1.79 -18.43
CA ASP A 327 4.48 1.89 -19.38
C ASP A 327 5.64 2.72 -18.81
N GLU A 328 6.74 2.80 -19.57
CA GLU A 328 7.94 3.55 -19.19
C GLU A 328 7.72 5.08 -19.11
N VAL A 329 6.80 5.63 -19.91
CA VAL A 329 6.50 7.06 -19.93
C VAL A 329 5.79 7.45 -18.64
N SER A 330 4.78 6.68 -18.26
CA SER A 330 4.02 6.80 -17.01
C SER A 330 4.92 6.58 -15.79
N LEU A 331 5.83 5.60 -15.85
CA LEU A 331 6.80 5.34 -14.77
C LEU A 331 7.78 6.51 -14.59
N ASN A 332 8.34 7.03 -15.69
CA ASN A 332 9.23 8.19 -15.67
C ASN A 332 8.50 9.46 -15.18
N GLN A 333 7.23 9.65 -15.54
CA GLN A 333 6.42 10.75 -15.03
C GLN A 333 6.20 10.62 -13.51
N ALA A 334 5.83 9.43 -13.02
CA ALA A 334 5.68 9.17 -11.58
C ALA A 334 6.97 9.38 -10.79
N GLN A 335 8.13 8.95 -11.34
CA GLN A 335 9.45 9.22 -10.78
C GLN A 335 9.74 10.72 -10.66
N ASN A 336 9.47 11.48 -11.72
CA ASN A 336 9.67 12.93 -11.74
C ASN A 336 8.75 13.64 -10.73
N CYS A 337 7.46 13.26 -10.66
CA CYS A 337 6.52 13.77 -9.66
C CYS A 337 7.02 13.51 -8.23
N PHE A 338 7.34 12.26 -7.89
CA PHE A 338 7.80 11.91 -6.54
C PHE A 338 9.12 12.60 -6.17
N HIS A 339 10.07 12.69 -7.10
CA HIS A 339 11.32 13.39 -6.86
C HIS A 339 11.09 14.87 -6.51
N GLN A 340 10.29 15.58 -7.32
CA GLN A 340 10.01 17.01 -7.13
C GLN A 340 9.16 17.29 -5.89
N ALA A 341 8.15 16.46 -5.61
CA ALA A 341 7.19 16.71 -4.53
C ALA A 341 7.70 16.25 -3.16
N VAL A 342 8.50 15.19 -3.11
CA VAL A 342 9.00 14.60 -1.86
C VAL A 342 10.49 14.86 -1.71
N CYS A 343 11.32 14.27 -2.57
CA CYS A 343 12.79 14.28 -2.38
C CYS A 343 13.37 15.70 -2.35
N SER A 344 12.92 16.59 -3.26
CA SER A 344 13.36 18.00 -3.29
C SER A 344 12.79 18.85 -2.15
N GLN A 345 11.85 18.32 -1.34
CA GLN A 345 11.24 19.02 -0.20
C GLN A 345 11.68 18.44 1.16
N THR A 346 12.16 17.19 1.22
CA THR A 346 12.56 16.49 2.46
C THR A 346 14.07 16.36 2.66
N LEU A 347 14.91 16.63 1.65
CA LEU A 347 16.35 16.38 1.70
C LEU A 347 17.20 17.65 1.51
N ASP A 348 17.96 18.01 2.54
CA ASP A 348 18.97 19.09 2.50
C ASP A 348 20.25 18.65 1.76
N THR A 349 20.15 18.44 0.45
CA THR A 349 21.25 18.31 -0.54
C THR A 349 22.29 17.18 -0.39
N THR A 350 22.46 16.56 0.79
CA THR A 350 23.52 15.57 1.04
C THR A 350 23.05 14.37 1.88
N ASP A 351 22.11 13.58 1.37
CA ASP A 351 22.32 12.13 1.23
C ASP A 351 21.17 11.46 0.44
N LYS A 352 21.53 10.56 -0.47
CA LYS A 352 20.70 9.57 -1.21
C LYS A 352 19.17 9.83 -1.27
N CYS A 353 18.72 10.36 -2.40
CA CYS A 353 17.31 10.52 -2.79
C CYS A 353 16.42 9.28 -2.51
N HIS A 354 15.21 9.51 -1.92
CA HIS A 354 14.24 8.47 -1.59
C HIS A 354 13.83 7.59 -2.79
N CYS A 355 13.81 8.14 -4.02
CA CYS A 355 13.53 7.36 -5.25
C CYS A 355 14.39 6.10 -5.37
N ASN A 356 15.63 6.15 -4.84
CA ASN A 356 16.63 5.08 -4.90
C ASN A 356 16.85 4.37 -3.56
N GLN A 357 16.15 4.80 -2.50
CA GLN A 357 16.29 4.25 -1.14
C GLN A 357 15.07 3.45 -0.68
N CYS A 358 13.85 3.80 -1.08
CA CYS A 358 12.66 3.19 -0.49
C CYS A 358 11.49 3.05 -1.47
N ILE A 359 11.66 3.43 -2.74
CA ILE A 359 10.65 3.20 -3.79
C ILE A 359 11.06 2.03 -4.69
N VAL A 360 10.08 1.17 -4.97
CA VAL A 360 10.11 0.11 -5.97
C VAL A 360 9.34 0.60 -7.19
N TRP A 361 9.93 0.53 -8.38
CA TRP A 361 9.36 1.07 -9.63
C TRP A 361 9.04 -0.07 -10.59
N LEU A 362 7.76 -0.33 -10.83
CA LEU A 362 7.25 -1.46 -11.62
C LEU A 362 6.47 -0.97 -12.84
N VAL A 363 6.79 -1.53 -14.02
CA VAL A 363 5.85 -1.57 -15.13
C VAL A 363 4.90 -2.75 -14.91
N VAL A 364 3.61 -2.59 -15.23
CA VAL A 364 2.55 -3.60 -15.14
C VAL A 364 1.63 -3.50 -16.35
N SER A 365 0.78 -4.50 -16.59
CA SER A 365 0.02 -4.58 -17.85
C SER A 365 -1.26 -3.74 -17.84
N SER A 366 -1.90 -3.54 -16.67
CA SER A 366 -2.99 -2.58 -16.49
C SER A 366 -3.25 -2.31 -15.00
N LEU A 367 -3.88 -1.18 -14.69
CA LEU A 367 -4.30 -0.78 -13.35
C LEU A 367 -5.83 -0.57 -13.27
N PRO A 368 -6.43 -0.55 -12.06
CA PRO A 368 -7.86 -0.30 -11.89
C PRO A 368 -8.32 0.99 -12.56
N LYS A 369 -9.54 0.98 -13.13
CA LYS A 369 -10.12 2.12 -13.87
C LYS A 369 -9.24 2.65 -15.02
N ASN A 370 -8.44 1.79 -15.65
CA ASN A 370 -7.48 2.17 -16.69
C ASN A 370 -6.49 3.26 -16.25
N ALA A 371 -6.16 3.33 -14.96
CA ALA A 371 -5.17 4.25 -14.44
C ALA A 371 -3.80 4.01 -15.11
N THR A 372 -3.00 5.07 -15.22
CA THR A 372 -1.63 5.02 -15.74
C THR A 372 -0.60 4.78 -14.64
N VAL A 373 -0.92 5.18 -13.39
CA VAL A 373 -0.05 5.07 -12.20
C VAL A 373 -0.86 4.73 -10.94
N GLU A 374 -0.41 3.73 -10.18
CA GLU A 374 -0.93 3.37 -8.86
C GLU A 374 0.21 3.29 -7.83
N TRP A 375 -0.02 3.82 -6.63
CA TRP A 375 0.96 3.81 -5.55
C TRP A 375 0.49 3.02 -4.32
N GLN A 376 1.31 2.06 -3.87
CA GLN A 376 1.18 1.38 -2.57
C GLN A 376 2.26 1.89 -1.61
N TRP A 377 1.93 2.01 -0.31
CA TRP A 377 2.88 2.46 0.69
C TRP A 377 2.79 1.68 2.00
N ILE A 378 3.92 1.68 2.70
CA ILE A 378 4.06 1.31 4.10
C ILE A 378 4.92 2.41 4.76
N THR A 379 4.44 2.99 5.85
CA THR A 379 5.23 3.86 6.74
C THR A 379 5.50 3.14 8.05
N GLY A 380 6.65 3.38 8.68
CA GLY A 380 7.05 2.77 9.96
C GLY A 380 8.07 3.62 10.69
N PRO A 381 8.39 3.32 11.97
CA PRO A 381 9.33 4.10 12.75
C PRO A 381 10.73 4.14 12.12
N SER A 382 11.37 5.31 12.18
CA SER A 382 12.66 5.56 11.53
C SER A 382 13.79 4.65 12.05
N SER A 383 13.66 4.14 13.27
CA SER A 383 14.58 3.16 13.89
C SER A 383 14.59 1.78 13.21
N LEU A 384 13.55 1.47 12.43
CA LEU A 384 13.43 0.25 11.60
C LEU A 384 13.68 0.53 10.11
N SER A 385 14.23 1.69 9.77
CA SER A 385 14.53 2.04 8.37
C SER A 385 15.45 1.00 7.74
N LEU A 386 14.89 0.23 6.80
CA LEU A 386 15.62 -0.84 6.13
C LEU A 386 16.72 -0.27 5.24
N VAL A 387 17.89 -0.91 5.25
CA VAL A 387 18.91 -0.71 4.22
C VAL A 387 18.48 -1.47 2.96
N ILE A 388 17.47 -0.93 2.29
CA ILE A 388 16.97 -1.32 0.97
C ILE A 388 18.16 -1.21 -0.01
N THR A 389 18.77 -2.37 -0.33
CA THR A 389 20.06 -2.47 -1.03
C THR A 389 19.87 -2.92 -2.47
N SER A 390 20.20 -2.03 -3.42
CA SER A 390 20.01 -2.28 -4.85
C SER A 390 20.86 -3.47 -5.33
N LEU A 391 20.36 -4.25 -6.29
CA LEU A 391 21.04 -5.45 -6.81
C LEU A 391 22.51 -5.19 -7.14
N ASN A 392 22.82 -4.11 -7.85
CA ASN A 392 24.19 -3.75 -8.21
C ASN A 392 25.10 -3.54 -6.99
N LYS A 393 24.60 -3.18 -5.81
CA LYS A 393 25.40 -3.11 -4.56
C LYS A 393 25.56 -4.48 -3.89
N VAL A 394 24.63 -5.41 -4.11
CA VAL A 394 24.70 -6.79 -3.64
C VAL A 394 25.69 -7.59 -4.50
N LEU A 395 25.65 -7.43 -5.83
CA LEU A 395 26.54 -8.12 -6.78
C LEU A 395 27.97 -7.57 -6.77
N ASN A 396 28.17 -6.25 -6.64
CA ASN A 396 29.51 -5.65 -6.54
C ASN A 396 30.21 -5.88 -5.18
N ARG A 397 29.60 -6.65 -4.27
CA ARG A 397 30.22 -7.14 -3.05
C ARG A 397 30.25 -8.66 -3.13
N GLU A 398 31.33 -9.28 -2.67
CA GLU A 398 31.44 -10.75 -2.54
C GLU A 398 30.56 -11.31 -1.39
N SER A 399 29.34 -10.78 -1.25
CA SER A 399 28.44 -11.04 -0.13
C SER A 399 27.52 -12.23 -0.41
N VAL A 400 27.68 -13.27 0.40
CA VAL A 400 26.70 -14.35 0.55
C VAL A 400 25.34 -13.76 0.92
N ILE A 401 24.32 -14.01 0.10
CA ILE A 401 22.94 -13.60 0.38
C ILE A 401 22.40 -14.46 1.54
N PRO A 402 21.93 -13.87 2.65
CA PRO A 402 21.38 -14.64 3.76
C PRO A 402 20.14 -15.45 3.34
N SER A 403 19.98 -16.67 3.86
CA SER A 403 18.81 -17.54 3.57
C SER A 403 17.47 -16.91 3.96
N ASN A 404 17.47 -16.00 4.94
CA ASN A 404 16.29 -15.25 5.40
C ASN A 404 16.06 -13.98 4.56
N THR A 405 16.48 -14.02 3.29
CA THR A 405 16.19 -13.00 2.29
C THR A 405 14.83 -13.22 1.67
N PHE A 406 14.03 -12.15 1.56
CA PHE A 406 12.99 -12.08 0.56
C PHE A 406 13.44 -11.18 -0.60
N MET A 407 13.08 -11.57 -1.82
CA MET A 407 13.47 -10.88 -3.05
C MET A 407 12.24 -10.43 -3.83
N LEU A 408 12.09 -9.12 -4.01
CA LEU A 408 11.56 -8.62 -5.29
C LEU A 408 12.71 -8.68 -6.33
N PHE A 409 12.43 -8.67 -7.63
CA PHE A 409 13.39 -8.80 -8.77
C PHE A 409 13.17 -7.68 -9.79
N TYR A 410 14.14 -7.06 -10.54
CA TYR A 410 14.03 -6.06 -11.69
C TYR A 410 14.58 -6.58 -13.02
N ARG A 411 13.94 -6.18 -14.15
CA ARG A 411 14.52 -6.29 -15.49
C ARG A 411 14.01 -5.25 -16.50
N TYR A 412 14.86 -4.27 -16.78
CA TYR A 412 15.04 -3.67 -18.09
C TYR A 412 16.55 -3.43 -18.26
N ASP A 413 17.14 -4.04 -19.27
CA ASP A 413 18.55 -3.88 -19.63
C ASP A 413 18.67 -4.02 -21.15
N ILE A 414 19.00 -2.91 -21.81
CA ILE A 414 19.18 -2.82 -23.27
C ILE A 414 20.32 -3.75 -23.75
N ASN A 415 21.27 -4.08 -22.88
CA ASN A 415 22.49 -4.82 -23.23
C ASN A 415 22.49 -6.28 -22.73
N GLY A 416 21.49 -6.72 -21.97
CA GLY A 416 21.31 -8.11 -21.55
C GLY A 416 22.34 -8.68 -20.55
N LEU A 417 23.19 -7.86 -19.96
CA LEU A 417 24.25 -8.30 -19.03
C LEU A 417 23.67 -8.81 -17.71
N ASN A 418 22.70 -8.09 -17.14
CA ASN A 418 22.08 -8.46 -15.85
C ASN A 418 21.34 -9.82 -15.90
N VAL A 419 21.02 -10.31 -17.09
CA VAL A 419 20.25 -11.55 -17.34
C VAL A 419 21.07 -12.79 -16.99
N GLN A 420 22.36 -12.76 -17.33
CA GLN A 420 23.26 -13.88 -17.13
C GLN A 420 23.66 -13.99 -15.65
N GLU A 421 23.90 -12.86 -14.99
CA GLU A 421 24.23 -12.81 -13.56
C GLU A 421 23.05 -13.25 -12.67
N LEU A 422 21.83 -12.80 -12.98
CA LEU A 422 20.63 -13.14 -12.20
C LEU A 422 20.23 -14.61 -12.36
N SER A 423 20.38 -15.20 -13.56
CA SER A 423 20.08 -16.61 -13.78
C SER A 423 21.05 -17.52 -13.02
N ILE A 424 22.35 -17.20 -12.98
CA ILE A 424 23.36 -17.87 -12.16
C ILE A 424 23.02 -17.76 -10.66
N LEU A 425 22.62 -16.58 -10.19
CA LEU A 425 22.26 -16.37 -8.78
C LEU A 425 21.09 -17.26 -8.32
N LEU A 426 20.10 -17.43 -9.19
CA LEU A 426 18.90 -18.23 -8.94
C LEU A 426 19.11 -19.74 -9.14
N SER A 427 19.93 -20.15 -10.11
CA SER A 427 20.18 -21.58 -10.36
C SER A 427 21.08 -22.22 -9.31
N ASP A 428 22.07 -21.47 -8.80
CA ASP A 428 23.20 -22.09 -8.11
C ASP A 428 23.15 -21.97 -6.58
N ASN A 429 22.50 -20.93 -6.00
CA ASN A 429 22.63 -20.66 -4.55
C ASN A 429 21.41 -20.09 -3.80
N TYR A 430 20.38 -19.54 -4.46
CA TYR A 430 19.29 -18.86 -3.74
C TYR A 430 18.20 -19.81 -3.20
N THR A 431 18.07 -19.89 -1.88
CA THR A 431 17.02 -20.66 -1.17
C THR A 431 15.99 -19.80 -0.42
N GLY A 432 16.03 -18.47 -0.62
CA GLY A 432 15.18 -17.51 0.05
C GLY A 432 13.76 -17.41 -0.54
N PHE A 433 12.99 -16.44 -0.04
CA PHE A 433 11.57 -16.26 -0.39
C PHE A 433 11.40 -15.28 -1.54
N MET A 434 10.73 -15.66 -2.62
CA MET A 434 10.41 -14.72 -3.69
C MET A 434 9.14 -13.96 -3.32
N LEU A 435 9.14 -12.61 -3.43
CA LEU A 435 7.93 -11.86 -3.18
C LEU A 435 6.89 -12.20 -4.28
N PRO A 436 5.66 -12.59 -3.90
CA PRO A 436 4.66 -13.12 -4.83
C PRO A 436 4.31 -12.27 -6.07
N VAL A 437 4.44 -10.95 -6.00
CA VAL A 437 4.13 -10.01 -7.11
C VAL A 437 4.86 -10.35 -8.41
N VAL A 438 6.02 -11.03 -8.32
CA VAL A 438 6.88 -11.35 -9.47
C VAL A 438 6.62 -12.74 -10.06
N LYS A 439 5.88 -13.65 -9.41
CA LYS A 439 5.80 -15.04 -9.89
C LYS A 439 4.82 -15.26 -11.07
N PHE A 440 4.26 -14.18 -11.60
CA PHE A 440 3.60 -14.17 -12.91
C PHE A 440 4.67 -13.90 -13.96
N THR A 441 4.82 -14.83 -14.89
CA THR A 441 5.83 -14.76 -15.94
C THR A 441 5.49 -13.66 -16.93
N ASP A 442 5.93 -12.44 -16.68
CA ASP A 442 6.07 -11.39 -17.70
C ASP A 442 7.57 -11.07 -17.84
N PRO A 443 8.17 -11.21 -19.04
CA PRO A 443 9.61 -11.02 -19.28
C PRO A 443 9.98 -9.54 -19.39
N SER A 444 8.99 -8.64 -19.49
CA SER A 444 9.14 -7.18 -19.50
C SER A 444 9.03 -6.57 -18.11
N VAL A 445 8.48 -7.31 -17.14
CA VAL A 445 8.31 -6.88 -15.76
C VAL A 445 9.43 -7.42 -14.90
N THR A 446 9.98 -6.57 -14.03
CA THR A 446 10.34 -6.88 -12.63
C THR A 446 10.77 -5.56 -11.89
N ALA A 447 10.75 -5.41 -10.53
CA ALA A 447 11.64 -4.54 -9.68
C ALA A 447 12.36 -5.14 -8.39
N VAL A 448 13.70 -4.98 -8.15
CA VAL A 448 14.55 -5.74 -7.14
C VAL A 448 14.63 -5.15 -5.71
N PHE A 449 14.62 -5.95 -4.63
CA PHE A 449 15.35 -5.70 -3.34
C PHE A 449 15.62 -6.94 -2.46
N VAL A 450 16.62 -6.85 -1.55
CA VAL A 450 17.09 -7.88 -0.59
C VAL A 450 16.89 -7.45 0.88
N SER A 451 16.52 -8.41 1.73
CA SER A 451 16.26 -8.33 3.19
C SER A 451 17.37 -7.72 4.07
N VAL A 452 16.97 -7.25 5.26
CA VAL A 452 17.84 -7.17 6.44
C VAL A 452 17.15 -7.90 7.60
N GLN A 453 17.84 -8.87 8.19
CA GLN A 453 17.38 -9.58 9.40
C GLN A 453 17.99 -8.97 10.68
N SER A 454 17.50 -9.40 11.83
CA SER A 454 17.74 -8.88 13.18
C SER A 454 19.21 -8.72 13.59
N LYS A 455 19.41 -7.77 14.51
CA LYS A 455 20.38 -7.89 15.61
C LYS A 455 19.64 -7.99 16.94
#